data_AF-A0A1I7Z1R4-F1
#
_entry.id   AF-A0A1I7Z1R4-F1
#
_cell.length_a   1.000
_cell.length_b   1.000
_cell.length_c   1.000
_cell.angle_alpha   90.00
_cell.angle_beta   90.00
_cell.angle_gamma   90.00
#
_symmetry.space_group_name_H-M   'P 1'
#
loop_
_entity.id
_entity.type
_entity.pdbx_description
1 polymer ?
#
loop_
_entity_poly.entity_id
_entity_poly.type
_entity_poly.pdbx_seq_one_letter_code
_entity_poly.pdbx_strand_id
1 'polypeptide(L)'
;MHNITGPPARTAGINDRHRAAEGHMHAERSVLHTSRLHQNGRRQTLSRPRMGSCVGETCALTKADTLVAELTAYNTLTGATRCEEACSCITCGCISCKGACLFYRLYVETIQTAAPIRIFKCHWAISTEVTVKLTTSSTDETFRLPLAPGETASKWNLTISLMKHQAMALQPQWFATDDRRTATLDEFEVSDAKLYACQDEGASRWMLNDRQIGCRQADDKIACDTSGNQLLMAAFEKSSLPQHVLGHVIESGDEGEITARLGSSSTTVQVTMKALRIVSRIDYSTCKANFETAVDCPSVKFSITFTPEGAPMTIRLALDKPIIDETCDVRCPSHASTARLEGSLFLPASSSNPWVHSRPSVMLHAPLDISEWIHRAVEALSGHSWLLAVLLFVTIVPCVLPGLLRCTLIL
;
A
#
# COMPACT_ATOMS: atom_id res chain seq x y z
N MET A 1 -24.07 -32.62 62.83
CA MET A 1 -23.34 -32.95 61.59
C MET A 1 -24.33 -32.84 60.43
N HIS A 2 -24.39 -31.69 59.77
CA HIS A 2 -25.21 -31.48 58.58
C HIS A 2 -24.27 -31.22 57.41
N ASN A 3 -24.31 -32.13 56.45
CA ASN A 3 -23.55 -32.10 55.21
C ASN A 3 -24.43 -31.40 54.17
N ILE A 4 -24.03 -30.22 53.70
CA ILE A 4 -24.71 -29.50 52.61
C ILE A 4 -23.81 -29.60 51.39
N THR A 5 -24.22 -30.44 50.45
CA THR A 5 -23.67 -30.56 49.10
C THR A 5 -24.09 -29.34 48.27
N GLY A 6 -23.13 -28.51 47.88
CA GLY A 6 -23.32 -27.43 46.90
C GLY A 6 -23.26 -27.96 45.46
N PRO A 7 -23.94 -27.31 44.49
CA PRO A 7 -23.98 -27.74 43.09
C PRO A 7 -22.64 -27.45 42.37
N PRO A 8 -22.34 -28.19 41.28
CA PRO A 8 -21.09 -28.02 40.53
C PRO A 8 -21.01 -26.66 39.83
N ALA A 9 -19.81 -26.09 39.86
CA ALA A 9 -19.46 -24.84 39.17
C ALA A 9 -19.85 -24.91 37.69
N ARG A 10 -20.68 -23.95 37.25
CA ARG A 10 -20.91 -23.71 35.82
C ARG A 10 -19.62 -23.17 35.22
N THR A 11 -18.98 -23.98 34.39
CA THR A 11 -17.97 -23.53 33.43
C THR A 11 -18.65 -22.59 32.45
N ALA A 12 -18.48 -21.29 32.65
CA ALA A 12 -18.78 -20.29 31.64
C ALA A 12 -17.76 -20.44 30.51
N GLY A 13 -18.21 -20.99 29.37
CA GLY A 13 -17.44 -20.97 28.13
C GLY A 13 -17.29 -19.52 27.67
N ILE A 14 -16.10 -18.97 27.79
CA ILE A 14 -15.75 -17.65 27.28
C ILE A 14 -15.33 -17.84 25.82
N ASN A 15 -16.19 -17.41 24.92
CA ASN A 15 -15.96 -17.31 23.48
C ASN A 15 -15.26 -15.96 23.19
N ASP A 16 -14.09 -15.72 23.78
CA ASP A 16 -13.34 -14.48 23.55
C ASP A 16 -12.43 -14.67 22.33
N ARG A 17 -12.83 -14.06 21.20
CA ARG A 17 -11.92 -13.78 20.08
C ARG A 17 -10.82 -12.85 20.60
N HIS A 18 -9.68 -13.41 21.01
CA HIS A 18 -8.53 -12.62 21.44
C HIS A 18 -7.89 -11.94 20.23
N ARG A 19 -8.17 -10.64 20.06
CA ARG A 19 -7.50 -9.78 19.10
C ARG A 19 -6.07 -9.57 19.57
N ALA A 20 -5.09 -9.98 18.76
CA ALA A 20 -3.71 -9.52 18.91
C ALA A 20 -3.70 -7.98 18.87
N ALA A 21 -2.77 -7.33 19.57
CA ALA A 21 -2.59 -5.88 19.46
C ALA A 21 -2.33 -5.54 17.99
N GLU A 22 -3.24 -4.79 17.39
CA GLU A 22 -3.12 -4.39 15.98
C GLU A 22 -2.27 -3.12 15.95
N GLY A 23 -1.14 -3.20 15.25
CA GLY A 23 -0.25 -2.08 15.05
C GLY A 23 -0.73 -1.23 13.87
N HIS A 24 -0.78 0.08 14.05
CA HIS A 24 -1.17 1.04 13.03
C HIS A 24 -0.04 2.03 12.77
N MET A 25 0.08 2.52 11.54
CA MET A 25 0.82 3.73 11.25
C MET A 25 -0.17 4.83 10.87
N HIS A 26 0.01 6.02 11.44
CA HIS A 26 -0.73 7.21 11.07
C HIS A 26 0.10 8.06 10.13
N ALA A 27 -0.55 8.60 9.12
CA ALA A 27 0.08 9.49 8.17
C ALA A 27 0.12 10.92 8.69
N GLU A 28 1.32 11.40 9.02
CA GLU A 28 1.58 12.82 9.27
C GLU A 28 1.70 13.55 7.94
N ARG A 29 0.72 14.41 7.66
CA ARG A 29 0.63 15.12 6.39
C ARG A 29 1.54 16.35 6.38
N SER A 30 2.32 16.45 5.33
CA SER A 30 2.93 17.71 4.90
C SER A 30 2.20 18.17 3.64
N VAL A 31 1.35 19.19 3.80
CA VAL A 31 0.57 19.78 2.69
C VAL A 31 1.51 20.61 1.83
N LEU A 32 1.43 20.45 0.52
CA LEU A 32 2.30 21.15 -0.40
C LEU A 32 1.52 22.07 -1.35
N HIS A 33 0.47 21.56 -2.01
CA HIS A 33 -0.29 22.32 -3.01
C HIS A 33 -1.55 21.58 -3.48
N THR A 34 -2.49 22.35 -4.02
CA THR A 34 -3.77 21.89 -4.56
C THR A 34 -3.76 22.04 -6.07
N SER A 35 -4.24 21.02 -6.78
CA SER A 35 -4.35 20.99 -8.24
C SER A 35 -5.82 21.01 -8.68
N ARG A 36 -6.05 21.28 -9.96
CA ARG A 36 -7.38 21.19 -10.58
C ARG A 36 -7.31 20.41 -11.88
N LEU A 37 -8.38 19.66 -12.12
CA LEU A 37 -8.57 19.02 -13.40
C LEU A 37 -8.76 20.09 -14.49
N HIS A 38 -7.96 19.98 -15.54
CA HIS A 38 -7.96 20.92 -16.64
C HIS A 38 -7.53 20.24 -17.93
N GLN A 39 -7.80 20.92 -19.04
CA GLN A 39 -7.22 20.58 -20.33
C GLN A 39 -6.28 21.71 -20.77
N ASN A 40 -5.16 21.31 -21.35
CA ASN A 40 -4.22 22.25 -21.95
C ASN A 40 -4.78 22.73 -23.29
N GLY A 41 -4.96 24.04 -23.39
CA GLY A 41 -5.36 24.71 -24.60
C GLY A 41 -4.22 25.54 -25.19
N ARG A 42 -4.32 25.77 -26.49
CA ARG A 42 -3.35 26.58 -27.22
C ARG A 42 -4.05 27.40 -28.29
N ARG A 43 -3.71 28.68 -28.33
CA ARG A 43 -4.07 29.55 -29.45
C ARG A 43 -2.83 30.21 -30.01
N GLN A 44 -2.76 30.31 -31.34
CA GLN A 44 -1.68 30.97 -32.05
C GLN A 44 -2.23 32.01 -33.03
N THR A 45 -1.37 32.95 -33.38
CA THR A 45 -1.58 33.93 -34.44
C THR A 45 -0.23 34.32 -35.04
N LEU A 46 -0.18 34.35 -36.37
CA LEU A 46 1.03 34.76 -37.11
C LEU A 46 0.89 36.22 -37.51
N SER A 47 1.81 37.05 -37.05
CA SER A 47 1.89 38.46 -37.42
C SER A 47 3.06 38.69 -38.36
N ARG A 48 2.76 39.34 -39.49
CA ARG A 48 3.78 39.70 -40.49
C ARG A 48 4.73 40.76 -39.93
N PRO A 49 5.94 40.87 -40.50
CA PRO A 49 6.91 41.86 -40.04
C PRO A 49 6.37 43.28 -40.19
N ARG A 50 6.44 44.08 -39.11
CA ARG A 50 5.89 45.44 -39.01
C ARG A 50 4.37 45.54 -39.15
N MET A 51 3.64 44.46 -38.92
CA MET A 51 2.17 44.45 -38.86
C MET A 51 1.70 43.96 -37.50
N GLY A 52 0.60 44.55 -37.01
CA GLY A 52 0.05 44.24 -35.71
C GLY A 52 1.09 44.44 -34.60
N SER A 53 1.17 43.49 -33.68
CA SER A 53 2.11 43.48 -32.57
C SER A 53 3.54 43.12 -32.98
N CYS A 54 3.80 42.69 -34.21
CA CYS A 54 5.14 42.27 -34.64
C CYS A 54 6.01 43.45 -35.11
N VAL A 55 6.59 44.19 -34.15
CA VAL A 55 7.44 45.36 -34.42
C VAL A 55 8.78 45.25 -33.68
N GLY A 56 9.90 45.52 -34.37
CA GLY A 56 11.23 45.49 -33.74
C GLY A 56 11.59 44.12 -33.16
N GLU A 57 12.07 44.09 -31.92
CA GLU A 57 12.51 42.89 -31.20
C GLU A 57 11.39 42.28 -30.31
N THR A 58 10.13 42.41 -30.73
CA THR A 58 8.98 42.03 -29.88
C THR A 58 9.06 40.59 -29.38
N CYS A 59 9.50 39.62 -30.20
CA CYS A 59 9.61 38.24 -29.71
C CYS A 59 10.62 38.08 -28.57
N ALA A 60 11.77 38.75 -28.63
CA ALA A 60 12.78 38.71 -27.57
C ALA A 60 12.30 39.36 -26.26
N LEU A 61 11.36 40.30 -26.37
CA LEU A 61 10.80 41.04 -25.24
C LEU A 61 9.50 40.44 -24.69
N THR A 62 8.89 39.48 -25.40
CA THR A 62 7.62 38.86 -24.99
C THR A 62 7.84 38.00 -23.75
N LYS A 63 7.12 38.33 -22.68
CA LYS A 63 7.09 37.57 -21.41
C LYS A 63 5.83 36.73 -21.30
N ALA A 64 5.83 35.77 -20.38
CA ALA A 64 4.69 34.88 -20.12
C ALA A 64 3.38 35.63 -19.81
N ASP A 65 3.45 36.79 -19.15
CA ASP A 65 2.32 37.63 -18.79
C ASP A 65 1.94 38.66 -19.87
N THR A 66 2.67 38.72 -20.98
CA THR A 66 2.41 39.67 -22.06
C THR A 66 1.07 39.37 -22.72
N LEU A 67 0.20 40.38 -22.82
CA LEU A 67 -1.09 40.27 -23.49
C LEU A 67 -0.95 40.77 -24.93
N VAL A 68 -1.10 39.85 -25.88
CA VAL A 68 -1.02 40.14 -27.32
C VAL A 68 -2.42 40.44 -27.84
N ALA A 69 -2.59 41.55 -28.56
CA ALA A 69 -3.91 42.02 -29.03
C ALA A 69 -4.57 40.99 -29.96
N GLU A 70 -3.78 40.28 -30.75
CA GLU A 70 -4.23 39.23 -31.65
C GLU A 70 -4.77 37.99 -30.92
N LEU A 71 -4.57 37.88 -29.59
CA LEU A 71 -5.01 36.77 -28.73
C LEU A 71 -6.10 37.19 -27.72
N THR A 72 -6.80 38.31 -27.96
CA THR A 72 -7.74 38.95 -26.98
C THR A 72 -8.72 37.98 -26.31
N ALA A 73 -9.33 37.04 -27.05
CA ALA A 73 -10.31 36.10 -26.49
C ALA A 73 -9.71 35.14 -25.44
N TYR A 74 -8.39 34.93 -25.45
CA TYR A 74 -7.68 33.98 -24.57
C TYR A 74 -6.83 34.68 -23.51
N ASN A 75 -6.70 36.01 -23.60
CA ASN A 75 -6.00 36.84 -22.60
C ASN A 75 -6.72 36.83 -21.25
N THR A 76 -7.99 36.43 -21.20
CA THR A 76 -8.79 36.27 -19.98
C THR A 76 -8.51 34.94 -19.25
N LEU A 77 -7.95 33.95 -19.94
CA LEU A 77 -7.67 32.63 -19.38
C LEU A 77 -6.30 32.60 -18.70
N THR A 78 -6.19 31.79 -17.64
CA THR A 78 -4.90 31.54 -16.98
C THR A 78 -3.96 30.84 -17.95
N GLY A 79 -2.80 31.45 -18.18
CA GLY A 79 -1.90 31.00 -19.24
C GLY A 79 -0.63 31.83 -19.37
N ALA A 80 0.25 31.37 -20.24
CA ALA A 80 1.51 32.00 -20.59
C ALA A 80 1.56 32.31 -22.10
N THR A 81 1.95 33.54 -22.43
CA THR A 81 2.18 33.98 -23.80
C THR A 81 3.65 33.79 -24.17
N ARG A 82 3.90 33.35 -25.41
CA ARG A 82 5.21 33.13 -25.99
C ARG A 82 5.25 33.68 -27.41
N CYS A 83 6.46 33.90 -27.91
CA CYS A 83 6.72 34.37 -29.26
C CYS A 83 7.90 33.61 -29.83
N GLU A 84 7.74 33.11 -31.04
CA GLU A 84 8.82 32.49 -31.81
C GLU A 84 8.97 33.20 -33.15
N GLU A 85 10.21 33.30 -33.62
CA GLU A 85 10.47 33.80 -34.96
C GLU A 85 10.03 32.76 -35.99
N ALA A 86 9.22 33.19 -36.94
CA ALA A 86 8.69 32.35 -38.01
C ALA A 86 9.24 32.76 -39.38
N CYS A 87 9.09 31.87 -40.36
CA CYS A 87 9.54 32.14 -41.72
C CYS A 87 8.93 33.45 -42.25
N SER A 88 9.79 34.28 -42.82
CA SER A 88 9.43 35.54 -43.46
C SER A 88 10.14 35.64 -44.80
N CYS A 89 9.41 35.95 -45.87
CA CYS A 89 9.84 36.37 -47.20
C CYS A 89 8.68 36.06 -48.17
N ILE A 90 8.86 36.39 -49.44
CA ILE A 90 7.89 36.07 -50.51
C ILE A 90 7.56 34.57 -50.54
N THR A 91 8.54 33.71 -50.30
CA THR A 91 8.37 32.24 -50.23
C THR A 91 7.43 31.79 -49.11
N CYS A 92 7.27 32.61 -48.07
CA CYS A 92 6.42 32.37 -46.91
C CYS A 92 5.23 33.36 -46.85
N GLY A 93 4.85 33.96 -47.98
CA GLY A 93 3.67 34.83 -48.09
C GLY A 93 3.82 36.23 -47.47
N CYS A 94 5.05 36.68 -47.21
CA CYS A 94 5.35 38.00 -46.67
C CYS A 94 6.10 38.87 -47.68
N ILE A 95 5.79 40.16 -47.76
CA ILE A 95 6.51 41.11 -48.63
C ILE A 95 7.89 41.45 -48.04
N SER A 96 8.04 41.35 -46.72
CA SER A 96 9.29 41.60 -46.01
C SER A 96 9.99 40.30 -45.63
N CYS A 97 11.32 40.30 -45.76
CA CYS A 97 12.23 39.23 -45.32
C CYS A 97 12.81 39.45 -43.92
N LYS A 98 12.25 40.39 -43.13
CA LYS A 98 12.53 40.48 -41.70
C LYS A 98 11.72 39.40 -40.96
N GLY A 99 12.25 38.82 -39.89
CA GLY A 99 11.57 37.74 -39.15
C GLY A 99 10.10 38.05 -38.83
N ALA A 100 9.21 37.09 -39.08
CA ALA A 100 7.80 37.17 -38.69
C ALA A 100 7.64 36.74 -37.23
N CYS A 101 6.57 37.18 -36.56
CA CYS A 101 6.32 36.84 -35.16
C CYS A 101 5.16 35.84 -35.08
N LEU A 102 5.44 34.63 -34.62
CA LEU A 102 4.43 33.66 -34.25
C LEU A 102 4.11 33.80 -32.77
N PHE A 103 3.04 34.52 -32.47
CA PHE A 103 2.55 34.65 -31.11
C PHE A 103 1.67 33.45 -30.77
N TYR A 104 1.87 32.87 -29.60
CA TYR A 104 0.98 31.85 -29.08
C TYR A 104 0.80 31.97 -27.58
N ARG A 105 -0.37 31.53 -27.10
CA ARG A 105 -0.70 31.47 -25.69
C ARG A 105 -1.05 30.04 -25.33
N LEU A 106 -0.31 29.53 -24.36
CA LEU A 106 -0.63 28.30 -23.64
C LEU A 106 -1.58 28.68 -22.52
N TYR A 107 -2.71 28.02 -22.43
CA TYR A 107 -3.70 28.32 -21.41
C TYR A 107 -4.32 27.03 -20.91
N VAL A 108 -4.99 27.11 -19.77
CA VAL A 108 -5.72 25.98 -19.21
C VAL A 108 -7.20 26.32 -19.12
N GLU A 109 -8.01 25.35 -19.52
CA GLU A 109 -9.45 25.37 -19.29
C GLU A 109 -9.78 24.38 -18.18
N THR A 110 -10.27 24.90 -17.05
CA THR A 110 -10.67 24.06 -15.93
C THR A 110 -11.94 23.30 -16.27
N ILE A 111 -11.99 22.01 -15.95
CA ILE A 111 -13.20 21.21 -16.09
C ILE A 111 -14.12 21.59 -14.93
N GLN A 112 -15.18 22.36 -15.21
CA GLN A 112 -15.97 23.14 -14.23
C GLN A 112 -16.63 22.32 -13.11
N THR A 113 -16.74 21.00 -13.24
CA THR A 113 -17.42 20.12 -12.29
C THR A 113 -16.48 19.36 -11.35
N ALA A 114 -15.17 19.46 -11.53
CA ALA A 114 -14.20 18.71 -10.73
C ALA A 114 -13.89 19.44 -9.42
N ALA A 115 -13.97 18.71 -8.29
CA ALA A 115 -13.45 19.16 -7.01
C ALA A 115 -11.93 19.41 -7.11
N PRO A 116 -11.38 20.36 -6.33
CA PRO A 116 -9.93 20.52 -6.23
C PRO A 116 -9.28 19.23 -5.71
N ILE A 117 -8.11 18.91 -6.25
CA ILE A 117 -7.35 17.72 -5.88
C ILE A 117 -6.23 18.16 -4.93
N ARG A 118 -6.26 17.70 -3.68
CA ARG A 118 -5.21 18.00 -2.70
C ARG A 118 -4.06 17.02 -2.83
N ILE A 119 -2.84 17.53 -3.02
CA ILE A 119 -1.63 16.71 -3.07
C ILE A 119 -0.79 16.96 -1.82
N PHE A 120 -0.44 15.87 -1.13
CA PHE A 120 0.31 15.92 0.11
C PHE A 120 1.27 14.74 0.24
N LYS A 121 2.32 14.93 1.03
CA LYS A 121 3.29 13.89 1.34
C LYS A 121 3.09 13.42 2.77
N CYS A 122 2.98 12.12 2.96
CA CYS A 122 2.81 11.53 4.28
C CYS A 122 4.15 11.00 4.80
N HIS A 123 4.45 11.34 6.05
CA HIS A 123 5.43 10.62 6.86
C HIS A 123 4.67 9.69 7.79
N TRP A 124 5.24 8.52 8.09
CA TRP A 124 4.55 7.49 8.85
C TRP A 124 4.99 7.51 10.31
N ALA A 125 4.03 7.72 11.21
CA ALA A 125 4.22 7.61 12.65
C ALA A 125 3.57 6.32 13.16
N ILE A 126 4.34 5.50 13.88
CA ILE A 126 3.84 4.23 14.42
C ILE A 126 3.05 4.48 15.70
N SER A 127 1.87 3.89 15.79
CA SER A 127 1.03 3.84 16.99
C SER A 127 0.52 2.42 17.22
N THR A 128 0.57 1.94 18.46
CA THR A 128 0.03 0.61 18.81
C THR A 128 -1.12 0.76 19.79
N GLU A 129 -2.28 0.19 19.47
CA GLU A 129 -3.40 0.12 20.42
C GLU A 129 -3.17 -1.06 21.38
N VAL A 130 -2.77 -0.75 22.61
CA VAL A 130 -2.63 -1.76 23.68
C VAL A 130 -3.95 -1.89 24.41
N THR A 131 -4.60 -3.05 24.28
CA THR A 131 -5.82 -3.37 25.04
C THR A 131 -5.45 -4.10 26.33
N VAL A 132 -5.96 -3.59 27.45
CA VAL A 132 -5.70 -4.15 28.78
C VAL A 132 -7.04 -4.52 29.41
N LYS A 133 -7.20 -5.79 29.76
CA LYS A 133 -8.37 -6.31 30.48
C LYS A 133 -7.96 -6.57 31.94
N LEU A 134 -8.58 -5.85 32.86
CA LEU A 134 -8.42 -6.04 34.30
C LEU A 134 -9.67 -6.76 34.83
N THR A 135 -9.45 -7.96 35.37
CA THR A 135 -10.48 -8.75 36.04
C THR A 135 -10.17 -8.79 37.53
N THR A 136 -11.09 -8.29 38.35
CA THR A 136 -11.05 -8.37 39.81
C THR A 136 -12.25 -9.18 40.31
N SER A 137 -12.32 -9.45 41.62
CA SER A 137 -13.48 -10.13 42.23
C SER A 137 -14.78 -9.34 42.12
N SER A 138 -14.71 -8.03 41.82
CA SER A 138 -15.87 -7.12 41.79
C SER A 138 -16.14 -6.50 40.41
N THR A 139 -15.14 -6.41 39.53
CA THR A 139 -15.28 -5.70 38.23
C THR A 139 -14.42 -6.32 37.14
N ASP A 140 -14.96 -6.32 35.92
CA ASP A 140 -14.24 -6.53 34.67
C ASP A 140 -14.17 -5.22 33.91
N GLU A 141 -12.97 -4.65 33.79
CA GLU A 141 -12.74 -3.41 33.04
C GLU A 141 -11.77 -3.66 31.88
N THR A 142 -12.16 -3.23 30.69
CA THR A 142 -11.27 -3.24 29.51
C THR A 142 -11.00 -1.81 29.08
N PHE A 143 -9.73 -1.47 28.88
CA PHE A 143 -9.34 -0.17 28.37
C PHE A 143 -8.32 -0.30 27.26
N ARG A 144 -8.34 0.68 26.36
CA ARG A 144 -7.46 0.76 25.19
C ARG A 144 -6.54 1.95 25.36
N LEU A 145 -5.26 1.73 25.13
CA LEU A 145 -4.22 2.74 25.23
C LEU A 145 -3.49 2.81 23.88
N PRO A 146 -3.72 3.85 23.06
CA PRO A 146 -2.82 4.14 21.96
C PRO A 146 -1.48 4.58 22.55
N LEU A 147 -0.40 3.91 22.17
CA LEU A 147 0.96 4.24 22.62
C LEU A 147 1.88 4.34 21.41
N ALA A 148 2.67 5.41 21.34
CA ALA A 148 3.81 5.51 20.43
C ALA A 148 5.09 4.90 21.07
N PRO A 149 6.09 4.49 20.27
CA PRO A 149 7.33 3.94 20.80
C PRO A 149 8.02 4.91 21.79
N GLY A 150 8.33 4.45 23.00
CA GLY A 150 8.89 5.24 24.09
C GLY A 150 7.85 5.86 25.02
N GLU A 151 6.56 5.86 24.64
CA GLU A 151 5.51 6.38 25.50
C GLU A 151 5.14 5.44 26.63
N THR A 152 4.65 6.04 27.72
CA THR A 152 4.23 5.33 28.92
C THR A 152 2.89 5.85 29.38
N ALA A 153 1.93 4.96 29.59
CA ALA A 153 0.67 5.25 30.23
C ALA A 153 0.63 4.60 31.61
N SER A 154 0.07 5.31 32.59
CA SER A 154 -0.17 4.77 33.92
C SER A 154 -1.65 4.88 34.27
N LYS A 155 -2.21 3.79 34.79
CA LYS A 155 -3.57 3.73 35.30
C LYS A 155 -3.59 2.78 36.49
N TRP A 156 -4.16 3.24 37.61
CA TRP A 156 -4.10 2.54 38.90
C TRP A 156 -2.65 2.28 39.37
N ASN A 157 -2.36 1.05 39.80
CA ASN A 157 -1.03 0.56 40.16
C ASN A 157 -0.28 -0.05 38.97
N LEU A 158 -0.73 0.18 37.74
CA LEU A 158 -0.16 -0.43 36.54
C LEU A 158 0.40 0.66 35.61
N THR A 159 1.64 0.47 35.17
CA THR A 159 2.35 1.35 34.24
C THR A 159 2.75 0.53 33.04
N ILE A 160 2.32 0.95 31.86
CA ILE A 160 2.59 0.28 30.59
C ILE A 160 3.44 1.21 29.74
N SER A 161 4.59 0.72 29.33
CA SER A 161 5.51 1.42 28.44
C SER A 161 5.67 0.65 27.15
N LEU A 162 5.53 1.32 26.00
CA LEU A 162 5.84 0.73 24.71
C LEU A 162 7.35 0.88 24.45
N MET A 163 8.11 -0.18 24.63
CA MET A 163 9.59 -0.09 24.60
C MET A 163 10.13 -0.01 23.18
N LYS A 164 9.62 -0.88 22.31
CA LYS A 164 10.06 -0.98 20.92
C LYS A 164 8.94 -1.54 20.07
N HIS A 165 8.83 -1.00 18.86
CA HIS A 165 8.01 -1.55 17.79
C HIS A 165 8.92 -1.84 16.61
N GLN A 166 8.95 -3.10 16.16
CA GLN A 166 9.69 -3.54 14.98
C GLN A 166 8.70 -3.87 13.88
N ALA A 167 8.63 -2.99 12.90
CA ALA A 167 7.88 -3.18 11.66
C ALA A 167 8.75 -2.70 10.49
N MET A 168 8.49 -3.22 9.29
CA MET A 168 9.06 -2.60 8.09
C MET A 168 8.53 -1.17 7.98
N ALA A 169 9.44 -0.21 7.91
CA ALA A 169 9.06 1.19 7.81
C ALA A 169 8.57 1.47 6.38
N LEU A 170 7.36 2.02 6.27
CA LEU A 170 6.90 2.60 5.01
C LEU A 170 7.72 3.85 4.70
N GLN A 171 8.15 3.99 3.45
CA GLN A 171 8.81 5.21 3.00
C GLN A 171 7.81 6.36 2.89
N PRO A 172 8.26 7.62 3.01
CA PRO A 172 7.41 8.77 2.75
C PRO A 172 6.82 8.71 1.34
N GLN A 173 5.50 8.75 1.24
CA GLN A 173 4.77 8.54 -0.01
C GLN A 173 3.84 9.72 -0.31
N TRP A 174 3.63 9.98 -1.61
CA TRP A 174 2.73 11.01 -2.08
C TRP A 174 1.31 10.48 -2.22
N PHE A 175 0.35 11.36 -1.93
CA PHE A 175 -1.06 11.08 -2.04
C PHE A 175 -1.79 12.21 -2.73
N ALA A 176 -2.83 11.86 -3.48
CA ALA A 176 -3.83 12.80 -3.98
C ALA A 176 -5.21 12.41 -3.48
N THR A 177 -6.03 13.40 -3.13
CA THR A 177 -7.43 13.18 -2.76
C THR A 177 -8.35 14.19 -3.43
N ASP A 178 -9.51 13.71 -3.90
CA ASP A 178 -10.62 14.50 -4.44
C ASP A 178 -11.78 14.62 -3.43
N ASP A 179 -11.48 14.44 -2.14
CA ASP A 179 -12.39 14.29 -0.99
C ASP A 179 -13.22 13.00 -0.97
N ARG A 180 -13.38 12.32 -2.12
CA ARG A 180 -14.13 11.05 -2.21
C ARG A 180 -13.23 9.84 -2.27
N ARG A 181 -12.10 9.99 -2.95
CA ARG A 181 -11.11 8.95 -3.23
C ARG A 181 -9.76 9.50 -2.89
N THR A 182 -8.89 8.60 -2.46
CA THR A 182 -7.48 8.89 -2.19
C THR A 182 -6.65 7.90 -2.97
N ALA A 183 -5.63 8.37 -3.67
CA ALA A 183 -4.71 7.54 -4.44
C ALA A 183 -3.26 7.82 -4.05
N THR A 184 -2.41 6.81 -4.14
CA THR A 184 -0.96 6.99 -3.99
C THR A 184 -0.37 7.49 -5.30
N LEU A 185 0.57 8.43 -5.23
CA LEU A 185 1.24 8.99 -6.40
C LEU A 185 2.72 8.58 -6.49
N ASP A 186 3.19 8.41 -7.71
CA ASP A 186 4.63 8.40 -8.04
C ASP A 186 5.16 9.82 -8.36
N GLU A 187 6.46 9.93 -8.63
CA GLU A 187 7.11 11.22 -8.89
C GLU A 187 6.62 11.90 -10.18
N PHE A 188 6.23 11.12 -11.20
CA PHE A 188 5.73 11.64 -12.47
C PHE A 188 4.32 12.20 -12.29
N GLU A 189 3.45 11.48 -11.58
CA GLU A 189 2.09 11.91 -11.26
C GLU A 189 2.09 13.17 -10.39
N VAL A 190 3.06 13.28 -9.46
CA VAL A 190 3.27 14.51 -8.67
C VAL A 190 3.75 15.67 -9.55
N SER A 191 4.63 15.41 -10.52
CA SER A 191 5.09 16.43 -11.46
C SER A 191 3.96 16.93 -12.36
N ASP A 192 3.12 16.02 -12.84
CA ASP A 192 1.91 16.30 -13.63
C ASP A 192 0.93 17.16 -12.81
N ALA A 193 0.70 16.81 -11.54
CA ALA A 193 -0.18 17.57 -10.66
C ALA A 193 0.26 19.03 -10.43
N LYS A 194 1.58 19.31 -10.56
CA LYS A 194 2.16 20.66 -10.46
C LYS A 194 2.00 21.51 -11.73
N LEU A 195 1.55 20.92 -12.84
CA LEU A 195 1.31 21.65 -14.08
C LEU A 195 0.35 22.81 -13.86
N TYR A 196 -0.73 22.57 -13.12
CA TYR A 196 -1.68 23.60 -12.74
C TYR A 196 -2.04 23.46 -11.26
N ALA A 197 -1.40 24.28 -10.43
CA ALA A 197 -1.52 24.18 -8.99
C ALA A 197 -1.58 25.55 -8.31
N CYS A 198 -2.04 25.54 -7.06
CA CYS A 198 -2.00 26.65 -6.14
C CYS A 198 -1.49 26.19 -4.77
N GLN A 199 -0.89 27.09 -4.01
CA GLN A 199 -0.33 26.76 -2.70
C GLN A 199 -1.43 26.57 -1.64
N ASP A 200 -2.52 27.35 -1.73
CA ASP A 200 -3.67 27.29 -0.82
C ASP A 200 -4.97 27.04 -1.57
N GLU A 201 -5.91 26.30 -0.98
CA GLU A 201 -7.24 26.03 -1.54
C GLU A 201 -8.08 27.29 -1.77
N GLY A 202 -7.82 28.34 -0.98
CA GLY A 202 -8.44 29.67 -1.09
C GLY A 202 -7.65 30.66 -1.94
N ALA A 203 -6.55 30.25 -2.57
CA ALA A 203 -5.75 31.14 -3.39
C ALA A 203 -6.57 31.60 -4.60
N SER A 204 -6.69 32.92 -4.76
CA SER A 204 -7.36 33.53 -5.91
C SER A 204 -6.59 33.34 -7.22
N ARG A 205 -5.34 32.89 -7.16
CA ARG A 205 -4.43 32.79 -8.31
C ARG A 205 -3.86 31.39 -8.46
N TRP A 206 -4.35 30.68 -9.47
CA TRP A 206 -3.78 29.44 -9.94
C TRP A 206 -2.55 29.71 -10.82
N MET A 207 -1.54 28.86 -10.71
CA MET A 207 -0.31 28.99 -11.48
C MET A 207 -0.17 27.85 -12.48
N LEU A 208 0.04 28.21 -13.74
CA LEU A 208 0.40 27.28 -14.82
C LEU A 208 1.92 27.20 -14.92
N ASN A 209 2.48 26.00 -14.81
CA ASN A 209 3.88 25.73 -15.14
C ASN A 209 4.02 25.45 -16.64
N ASP A 210 4.01 26.52 -17.44
CA ASP A 210 4.03 26.45 -18.91
C ASP A 210 5.26 25.75 -19.49
N ARG A 211 6.36 25.62 -18.72
CA ARG A 211 7.57 24.91 -19.12
C ARG A 211 7.41 23.40 -19.24
N GLN A 212 6.41 22.83 -18.56
CA GLN A 212 6.09 21.40 -18.68
C GLN A 212 5.30 21.08 -19.96
N ILE A 213 4.74 22.10 -20.63
CA ILE A 213 4.01 21.91 -21.88
C ILE A 213 5.00 21.93 -23.04
N GLY A 214 5.24 20.75 -23.61
CA GLY A 214 6.10 20.60 -24.80
C GLY A 214 5.44 21.22 -26.03
N CYS A 215 6.13 22.16 -26.67
CA CYS A 215 5.72 22.78 -27.93
C CYS A 215 6.78 22.60 -29.01
N ARG A 216 6.36 22.42 -30.26
CA ARG A 216 7.23 22.31 -31.43
C ARG A 216 6.72 23.18 -32.55
N GLN A 217 7.57 24.04 -33.08
CA GLN A 217 7.27 24.85 -34.26
C GLN A 217 7.21 23.98 -35.52
N ALA A 218 6.31 24.34 -36.41
CA ALA A 218 6.10 23.79 -37.74
C ALA A 218 5.79 24.96 -38.69
N ASP A 219 6.84 25.66 -39.14
CA ASP A 219 6.81 26.86 -39.99
C ASP A 219 5.92 27.99 -39.44
N ASP A 220 4.67 28.08 -39.92
CA ASP A 220 3.66 29.07 -39.56
C ASP A 220 2.74 28.61 -38.42
N LYS A 221 2.98 27.42 -37.89
CA LYS A 221 2.20 26.81 -36.82
C LYS A 221 3.14 26.35 -35.71
N ILE A 222 2.56 26.20 -34.53
CA ILE A 222 3.18 25.49 -33.43
C ILE A 222 2.24 24.34 -33.04
N ALA A 223 2.78 23.22 -32.59
CA ALA A 223 2.02 22.10 -32.04
C ALA A 223 2.46 21.91 -30.61
N CYS A 224 1.53 21.93 -29.66
CA CYS A 224 1.83 21.70 -28.25
C CYS A 224 1.03 20.54 -27.71
N ASP A 225 1.53 19.97 -26.62
CA ASP A 225 0.83 18.94 -25.88
C ASP A 225 -0.48 19.46 -25.27
N THR A 226 -1.56 18.71 -25.46
CA THR A 226 -2.92 18.98 -24.98
C THR A 226 -3.37 18.01 -23.89
N SER A 227 -2.48 17.12 -23.44
CA SER A 227 -2.78 16.05 -22.49
C SER A 227 -3.32 16.54 -21.14
N GLY A 228 -2.86 17.69 -20.64
CA GLY A 228 -3.27 18.20 -19.31
C GLY A 228 -2.86 17.23 -18.19
N ASN A 229 -3.59 17.23 -17.07
CA ASN A 229 -3.31 16.36 -15.91
C ASN A 229 -3.79 14.91 -16.09
N GLN A 230 -3.50 14.27 -17.22
CA GLN A 230 -3.97 12.91 -17.51
C GLN A 230 -3.31 11.85 -16.61
N LEU A 231 -2.04 12.03 -16.23
CA LEU A 231 -1.35 11.06 -15.38
C LEU A 231 -1.90 11.08 -13.96
N LEU A 232 -2.17 12.28 -13.43
CA LEU A 232 -2.85 12.43 -12.15
C LEU A 232 -4.22 11.73 -12.14
N MET A 233 -4.98 11.82 -13.23
CA MET A 233 -6.28 11.14 -13.33
C MET A 233 -6.14 9.62 -13.40
N ALA A 234 -5.16 9.11 -14.14
CA ALA A 234 -4.87 7.68 -14.21
C ALA A 234 -4.49 7.10 -12.85
N ALA A 235 -3.84 7.89 -11.97
CA ALA A 235 -3.51 7.46 -10.62
C ALA A 235 -4.78 7.11 -9.80
N PHE A 236 -5.86 7.88 -9.91
CA PHE A 236 -7.11 7.55 -9.21
C PHE A 236 -7.76 6.24 -9.66
N GLU A 237 -7.49 5.79 -10.88
CA GLU A 237 -7.98 4.50 -11.40
C GLU A 237 -7.05 3.35 -11.01
N LYS A 238 -5.73 3.59 -11.05
CA LYS A 238 -4.70 2.57 -10.87
C LYS A 238 -4.32 2.31 -9.40
N SER A 239 -4.24 3.37 -8.60
CA SER A 239 -3.61 3.37 -7.28
C SER A 239 -4.51 3.95 -6.18
N SER A 240 -5.83 3.87 -6.36
CA SER A 240 -6.80 4.22 -5.33
C SER A 240 -6.67 3.31 -4.10
N LEU A 241 -6.84 3.90 -2.91
CA LEU A 241 -6.87 3.19 -1.65
C LEU A 241 -8.18 2.36 -1.53
N PRO A 242 -8.15 1.18 -0.89
CA PRO A 242 -7.03 0.61 -0.12
C PRO A 242 -5.92 -0.03 -0.99
N GLN A 243 -4.67 0.03 -0.52
CA GLN A 243 -3.49 -0.49 -1.21
C GLN A 243 -2.64 -1.39 -0.31
N HIS A 244 -2.08 -2.46 -0.88
CA HIS A 244 -1.17 -3.35 -0.18
C HIS A 244 0.29 -3.01 -0.54
N VAL A 245 1.07 -2.52 0.42
CA VAL A 245 2.46 -2.08 0.22
C VAL A 245 3.35 -2.74 1.26
N LEU A 246 4.32 -3.54 0.82
CA LEU A 246 5.29 -4.23 1.70
C LEU A 246 4.64 -5.04 2.84
N GLY A 247 3.48 -5.66 2.56
CA GLY A 247 2.72 -6.43 3.56
C GLY A 247 1.83 -5.59 4.48
N HIS A 248 1.83 -4.27 4.35
CA HIS A 248 0.94 -3.35 5.03
C HIS A 248 -0.30 -3.04 4.17
N VAL A 249 -1.43 -2.75 4.81
CA VAL A 249 -2.64 -2.28 4.11
C VAL A 249 -2.83 -0.81 4.40
N ILE A 250 -2.64 0.04 3.40
CA ILE A 250 -2.87 1.48 3.48
C ILE A 250 -4.33 1.75 3.16
N GLU A 251 -5.03 2.41 4.07
CA GLU A 251 -6.47 2.66 4.02
C GLU A 251 -6.74 4.13 4.31
N SER A 252 -7.80 4.67 3.69
CA SER A 252 -8.34 5.97 4.06
C SER A 252 -9.37 5.75 5.17
N GLY A 253 -9.11 6.31 6.34
CA GLY A 253 -10.05 6.39 7.46
C GLY A 253 -11.04 7.55 7.32
N ASP A 254 -11.82 7.73 8.38
CA ASP A 254 -12.80 8.80 8.48
C ASP A 254 -12.10 10.18 8.47
N GLU A 255 -12.80 11.21 7.98
CA GLU A 255 -12.26 12.59 7.84
C GLU A 255 -10.98 12.69 6.97
N GLY A 256 -10.75 11.67 6.14
CA GLY A 256 -9.65 11.58 5.19
C GLY A 256 -8.31 11.15 5.81
N GLU A 257 -8.27 10.80 7.11
CA GLU A 257 -7.07 10.28 7.76
C GLU A 257 -6.50 9.10 6.94
N ILE A 258 -5.19 9.02 6.76
CA ILE A 258 -4.58 7.87 6.09
C ILE A 258 -3.89 7.04 7.16
N THR A 259 -4.26 5.76 7.21
CA THR A 259 -3.69 4.80 8.15
C THR A 259 -3.09 3.63 7.39
N ALA A 260 -2.05 3.01 7.94
CA ALA A 260 -1.54 1.75 7.44
C ALA A 260 -1.64 0.68 8.53
N ARG A 261 -2.33 -0.41 8.23
CA ARG A 261 -2.41 -1.60 9.09
C ARG A 261 -1.16 -2.45 8.90
N LEU A 262 -0.52 -2.80 10.01
CA LEU A 262 0.74 -3.54 9.99
C LEU A 262 0.49 -5.05 9.80
N GLY A 263 1.02 -5.64 8.73
CA GLY A 263 0.87 -7.07 8.45
C GLY A 263 1.66 -7.98 9.39
N SER A 264 2.97 -7.74 9.51
CA SER A 264 3.86 -8.44 10.46
C SER A 264 4.59 -7.41 11.31
N SER A 265 4.32 -7.39 12.62
CA SER A 265 5.01 -6.50 13.56
C SER A 265 5.35 -7.22 14.86
N SER A 266 6.48 -6.85 15.45
CA SER A 266 6.86 -7.30 16.79
C SER A 266 6.87 -6.11 17.73
N THR A 267 6.16 -6.24 18.85
CA THR A 267 5.98 -5.17 19.82
C THR A 267 6.47 -5.63 21.19
N THR A 268 7.34 -4.83 21.82
CA THR A 268 7.78 -5.08 23.19
C THR A 268 7.11 -4.08 24.13
N VAL A 269 6.33 -4.59 25.07
CA VAL A 269 5.64 -3.81 26.10
C VAL A 269 6.26 -4.12 27.46
N GLN A 270 6.62 -3.08 28.21
CA GLN A 270 7.00 -3.21 29.61
C GLN A 270 5.79 -2.91 30.48
N VAL A 271 5.44 -3.85 31.36
CA VAL A 271 4.38 -3.66 32.36
C VAL A 271 5.01 -3.64 33.74
N THR A 272 4.86 -2.51 34.44
CA THR A 272 5.33 -2.33 35.80
C THR A 272 4.12 -2.22 36.72
N MET A 273 4.07 -3.04 37.77
CA MET A 273 2.97 -3.06 38.72
C MET A 273 3.46 -2.65 40.11
N LYS A 274 2.81 -1.68 40.75
CA LYS A 274 3.11 -1.24 42.12
C LYS A 274 2.31 -2.07 43.12
N ALA A 275 2.97 -2.58 44.16
CA ALA A 275 2.34 -3.35 45.25
C ALA A 275 1.56 -4.61 44.79
N LEU A 276 1.87 -5.15 43.62
CA LEU A 276 1.28 -6.38 43.08
C LEU A 276 2.41 -7.33 42.67
N ARG A 277 2.23 -8.63 42.91
CA ARG A 277 3.19 -9.67 42.55
C ARG A 277 2.61 -10.52 41.43
N ILE A 278 3.38 -10.72 40.36
CA ILE A 278 3.04 -11.69 39.33
C ILE A 278 3.15 -13.08 39.94
N VAL A 279 2.03 -13.78 40.06
CA VAL A 279 1.98 -15.14 40.65
C VAL A 279 2.06 -16.20 39.55
N SER A 280 1.49 -15.93 38.38
CA SER A 280 1.57 -16.81 37.22
C SER A 280 1.63 -16.00 35.94
N ARG A 281 2.41 -16.49 34.98
CA ARG A 281 2.37 -16.06 33.59
C ARG A 281 1.87 -17.25 32.80
N ILE A 282 0.67 -17.15 32.25
CA ILE A 282 0.18 -18.15 31.30
C ILE A 282 0.64 -17.67 29.94
N ASP A 283 1.71 -18.31 29.45
CA ASP A 283 2.09 -18.18 28.06
C ASP A 283 1.29 -19.21 27.26
N TYR A 284 0.31 -18.72 26.49
CA TYR A 284 -0.44 -19.54 25.55
C TYR A 284 0.36 -19.88 24.29
N SER A 285 1.69 -19.68 24.29
CA SER A 285 2.61 -20.20 23.25
C SER A 285 2.60 -21.72 23.12
N THR A 286 1.87 -22.43 23.99
CA THR A 286 1.49 -23.84 23.81
C THR A 286 0.05 -24.01 23.28
N CYS A 287 -0.44 -23.10 22.44
CA CYS A 287 -1.48 -23.42 21.46
C CYS A 287 -0.81 -24.00 20.21
N LYS A 288 -1.32 -25.13 19.73
CA LYS A 288 -0.85 -25.83 18.52
C LYS A 288 -0.67 -24.84 17.34
N ALA A 289 0.60 -24.48 17.11
CA ALA A 289 1.23 -24.00 15.87
C ALA A 289 0.66 -22.73 15.19
N ASN A 290 0.66 -21.59 15.91
CA ASN A 290 0.94 -20.30 15.26
C ASN A 290 2.46 -20.11 15.22
N PHE A 291 3.11 -20.67 14.22
CA PHE A 291 4.55 -20.40 14.00
C PHE A 291 4.70 -19.34 12.93
N GLU A 292 5.60 -18.38 13.20
CA GLU A 292 6.17 -17.56 12.14
C GLU A 292 7.16 -18.45 11.39
N THR A 293 6.76 -18.89 10.21
CA THR A 293 7.56 -19.78 9.37
C THR A 293 8.33 -18.91 8.39
N ALA A 294 9.66 -19.02 8.44
CA ALA A 294 10.51 -18.37 7.46
C ALA A 294 10.54 -19.22 6.19
N VAL A 295 10.17 -18.60 5.06
CA VAL A 295 10.26 -19.20 3.74
C VAL A 295 11.41 -18.53 2.99
N ASP A 296 12.39 -19.34 2.60
CA ASP A 296 13.59 -18.91 1.88
C ASP A 296 13.55 -19.50 0.46
N CYS A 297 13.18 -18.68 -0.51
CA CYS A 297 13.25 -19.01 -1.93
C CYS A 297 14.47 -18.31 -2.56
N PRO A 298 15.01 -18.83 -3.68
CA PRO A 298 16.10 -18.17 -4.41
C PRO A 298 15.81 -16.70 -4.77
N SER A 299 14.57 -16.37 -5.15
CA SER A 299 14.19 -15.01 -5.56
C SER A 299 13.55 -14.15 -4.47
N VAL A 300 13.09 -14.73 -3.35
CA VAL A 300 12.36 -13.99 -2.31
C VAL A 300 12.45 -14.68 -0.95
N LYS A 301 12.52 -13.88 0.12
CA LYS A 301 12.44 -14.36 1.51
C LYS A 301 11.30 -13.66 2.22
N PHE A 302 10.46 -14.41 2.91
CA PHE A 302 9.30 -13.87 3.62
C PHE A 302 8.94 -14.73 4.82
N SER A 303 8.19 -14.17 5.77
CA SER A 303 7.63 -14.90 6.90
C SER A 303 6.12 -14.98 6.82
N ILE A 304 5.57 -16.11 7.26
CA ILE A 304 4.13 -16.36 7.28
C ILE A 304 3.70 -16.77 8.68
N THR A 305 2.57 -16.25 9.13
CA THR A 305 1.94 -16.64 10.38
C THR A 305 0.73 -17.50 10.06
N PHE A 306 0.80 -18.79 10.40
CA PHE A 306 -0.34 -19.68 10.23
C PHE A 306 -1.41 -19.39 11.29
N THR A 307 -2.68 -19.46 10.89
CA THR A 307 -3.82 -19.52 11.80
C THR A 307 -4.16 -20.97 12.12
N PRO A 308 -4.62 -21.30 13.34
CA PRO A 308 -4.79 -22.67 13.80
C PRO A 308 -5.95 -23.42 13.11
N GLU A 309 -6.75 -22.73 12.29
CA GLU A 309 -7.94 -23.26 11.64
C GLU A 309 -7.66 -23.92 10.27
N GLY A 310 -6.40 -23.96 9.82
CA GLY A 310 -6.04 -24.58 8.53
C GLY A 310 -6.64 -23.86 7.31
N ALA A 311 -7.07 -22.61 7.49
CA ALA A 311 -7.67 -21.82 6.43
C ALA A 311 -6.64 -21.51 5.31
N PRO A 312 -7.06 -21.54 4.04
CA PRO A 312 -6.21 -21.13 2.94
C PRO A 312 -5.84 -19.66 3.11
N MET A 313 -4.55 -19.34 2.93
CA MET A 313 -4.03 -17.98 3.06
C MET A 313 -3.45 -17.51 1.73
N THR A 314 -3.57 -16.22 1.46
CA THR A 314 -3.02 -15.60 0.25
C THR A 314 -1.97 -14.57 0.66
N ILE A 315 -0.79 -14.66 0.05
CA ILE A 315 0.33 -13.75 0.29
C ILE A 315 0.72 -13.16 -1.06
N ARG A 316 1.12 -11.89 -1.07
CA ARG A 316 1.65 -11.24 -2.27
C ARG A 316 3.17 -11.19 -2.18
N LEU A 317 3.84 -11.66 -3.22
CA LEU A 317 5.30 -11.69 -3.33
C LEU A 317 5.75 -10.75 -4.45
N ALA A 318 6.87 -10.05 -4.24
CA ALA A 318 7.54 -9.28 -5.28
C ALA A 318 8.64 -10.13 -5.90
N LEU A 319 8.55 -10.40 -7.19
CA LEU A 319 9.43 -11.30 -7.94
C LEU A 319 9.91 -10.61 -9.22
N ASP A 320 11.14 -10.89 -9.62
CA ASP A 320 11.82 -10.25 -10.75
C ASP A 320 11.87 -11.11 -12.03
N LYS A 321 11.30 -12.33 -11.97
CA LYS A 321 11.26 -13.28 -13.09
C LYS A 321 9.84 -13.49 -13.62
N PRO A 322 9.65 -13.51 -14.95
CA PRO A 322 8.32 -13.69 -15.57
C PRO A 322 7.79 -15.13 -15.46
N ILE A 323 8.66 -16.11 -15.23
CA ILE A 323 8.30 -17.51 -15.00
C ILE A 323 8.91 -17.90 -13.66
N ILE A 324 8.07 -18.39 -12.76
CA ILE A 324 8.42 -18.79 -11.40
C ILE A 324 8.28 -20.31 -11.34
N ASP A 325 9.39 -20.97 -11.03
CA ASP A 325 9.45 -22.40 -10.73
C ASP A 325 10.67 -22.60 -9.81
N GLU A 326 10.43 -22.48 -8.50
CA GLU A 326 11.52 -22.50 -7.51
C GLU A 326 11.14 -23.37 -6.31
N THR A 327 12.13 -24.09 -5.77
CA THR A 327 12.02 -24.80 -4.50
C THR A 327 12.44 -23.87 -3.37
N CYS A 328 11.55 -23.66 -2.41
CA CYS A 328 11.74 -22.84 -1.23
C CYS A 328 11.94 -23.70 0.02
N ASP A 329 12.87 -23.30 0.87
CA ASP A 329 13.06 -23.89 2.19
C ASP A 329 12.08 -23.25 3.19
N VAL A 330 11.28 -24.09 3.83
CA VAL A 330 10.27 -23.70 4.80
C VAL A 330 10.76 -24.12 6.18
N ARG A 331 11.14 -23.15 7.01
CA ARG A 331 11.68 -23.38 8.35
C ARG A 331 10.66 -23.04 9.41
N CYS A 332 10.19 -24.07 10.10
CA CYS A 332 9.43 -23.96 11.34
C CYS A 332 10.37 -24.17 12.54
N PRO A 333 10.05 -23.64 13.73
CA PRO A 333 10.90 -23.81 14.93
C PRO A 333 11.21 -25.27 15.30
N SER A 334 10.33 -26.20 14.92
CA SER A 334 10.47 -27.64 15.22
C SER A 334 10.76 -28.52 14.01
N HIS A 335 10.76 -27.99 12.78
CA HIS A 335 10.89 -28.80 11.57
C HIS A 335 11.32 -27.96 10.36
N ALA A 336 12.09 -28.55 9.43
CA ALA A 336 12.40 -27.95 8.14
C ALA A 336 11.80 -28.80 7.02
N SER A 337 11.13 -28.15 6.06
CA SER A 337 10.53 -28.78 4.89
C SER A 337 10.81 -27.96 3.64
N THR A 338 10.51 -28.50 2.46
CA THR A 338 10.64 -27.80 1.18
C THR A 338 9.28 -27.63 0.52
N ALA A 339 9.01 -26.47 -0.07
CA ALA A 339 7.81 -26.17 -0.85
C ALA A 339 8.20 -25.72 -2.25
N ARG A 340 7.34 -25.92 -3.25
CA ARG A 340 7.57 -25.46 -4.63
C ARG A 340 6.66 -24.29 -4.95
N LEU A 341 7.23 -23.20 -5.42
CA LEU A 341 6.54 -22.00 -5.86
C LEU A 341 6.50 -21.99 -7.39
N GLU A 342 5.32 -22.09 -7.97
CA GLU A 342 5.11 -22.15 -9.42
C GLU A 342 4.13 -21.06 -9.88
N GLY A 343 4.41 -20.42 -11.02
CA GLY A 343 3.51 -19.43 -11.62
C GLY A 343 4.12 -18.67 -12.80
N SER A 344 3.28 -17.93 -13.53
CA SER A 344 3.72 -17.01 -14.59
C SER A 344 3.28 -15.58 -14.27
N LEU A 345 4.19 -14.62 -14.41
CA LEU A 345 3.92 -13.20 -14.24
C LEU A 345 3.76 -12.54 -15.60
N PHE A 346 2.67 -11.80 -15.76
CA PHE A 346 2.43 -10.97 -16.94
C PHE A 346 3.02 -9.59 -16.72
N LEU A 347 4.02 -9.22 -17.52
CA LEU A 347 4.48 -7.83 -17.57
C LEU A 347 3.34 -6.98 -18.14
N PRO A 348 2.79 -5.99 -17.41
CA PRO A 348 1.87 -5.03 -18.00
C PRO A 348 2.66 -4.34 -19.11
N ALA A 349 2.07 -4.33 -20.31
CA ALA A 349 2.67 -3.64 -21.45
C ALA A 349 3.02 -2.23 -21.00
N SER A 350 4.29 -1.83 -21.13
CA SER A 350 4.67 -0.46 -20.88
C SER A 350 3.76 0.41 -21.74
N SER A 351 2.88 1.21 -21.12
CA SER A 351 2.26 2.31 -21.84
C SER A 351 3.44 3.08 -22.42
N SER A 352 3.57 3.11 -23.74
CA SER A 352 4.64 3.78 -24.46
C SER A 352 4.49 5.28 -24.26
N ASN A 353 4.86 5.76 -23.07
CA ASN A 353 5.13 7.15 -22.84
C ASN A 353 6.57 7.39 -23.32
N PRO A 354 6.80 8.38 -24.20
CA PRO A 354 8.11 8.64 -24.82
C PRO A 354 9.20 9.13 -23.84
N TRP A 355 9.00 8.96 -22.53
CA TRP A 355 9.85 9.47 -21.45
C TRP A 355 10.46 8.39 -20.55
N VAL A 356 10.41 7.10 -20.90
CA VAL A 356 10.85 6.04 -19.97
C VAL A 356 11.97 5.16 -20.52
N HIS A 357 13.17 5.36 -19.97
CA HIS A 357 14.20 4.34 -19.79
C HIS A 357 14.24 3.93 -18.31
N SER A 358 13.31 3.08 -17.85
CA SER A 358 13.49 2.24 -16.64
C SER A 358 12.29 1.35 -16.34
N ARG A 359 12.57 0.24 -15.65
CA ARG A 359 11.83 -1.03 -15.59
C ARG A 359 10.47 -0.97 -14.85
N PRO A 360 9.47 -1.79 -15.26
CA PRO A 360 8.20 -1.94 -14.54
C PRO A 360 8.28 -2.93 -13.37
N SER A 361 7.50 -2.67 -12.32
CA SER A 361 7.17 -3.63 -11.24
C SER A 361 5.73 -4.12 -11.44
N VAL A 362 5.48 -5.41 -11.17
CA VAL A 362 4.22 -6.11 -11.49
C VAL A 362 3.61 -6.72 -10.24
N MET A 363 2.27 -6.68 -10.14
CA MET A 363 1.47 -7.19 -9.03
C MET A 363 0.47 -8.21 -9.58
N LEU A 364 0.33 -9.41 -8.97
CA LEU A 364 -0.84 -10.26 -9.20
C LEU A 364 -1.18 -11.19 -8.01
N HIS A 365 -2.47 -11.56 -7.94
CA HIS A 365 -3.06 -12.55 -7.02
C HIS A 365 -2.92 -13.96 -7.56
N ALA A 366 -2.55 -14.92 -6.71
CA ALA A 366 -2.69 -16.34 -6.99
C ALA A 366 -3.28 -17.05 -5.75
N PRO A 367 -4.31 -17.90 -5.90
CA PRO A 367 -4.74 -18.79 -4.83
C PRO A 367 -3.72 -19.93 -4.71
N LEU A 368 -3.04 -20.02 -3.57
CA LEU A 368 -2.27 -21.20 -3.19
C LEU A 368 -3.25 -22.23 -2.58
N ASP A 369 -3.50 -23.32 -3.30
CA ASP A 369 -4.24 -24.46 -2.76
C ASP A 369 -3.27 -25.40 -2.01
N ILE A 370 -3.24 -25.26 -0.69
CA ILE A 370 -2.36 -25.99 0.24
C ILE A 370 -3.13 -27.19 0.87
N SER A 371 -4.40 -27.39 0.49
CA SER A 371 -5.27 -28.37 1.15
C SER A 371 -4.80 -29.82 1.00
N GLU A 372 -4.11 -30.15 -0.10
CA GLU A 372 -3.63 -31.51 -0.38
C GLU A 372 -2.41 -31.91 0.49
N TRP A 373 -1.68 -30.94 1.05
CA TRP A 373 -0.50 -31.18 1.88
C TRP A 373 -0.82 -31.48 3.35
N ILE A 374 -1.89 -30.88 3.89
CA ILE A 374 -2.30 -31.06 5.29
C ILE A 374 -2.75 -32.51 5.53
N HIS A 375 -3.43 -33.13 4.56
CA HIS A 375 -3.87 -34.52 4.68
C HIS A 375 -2.69 -35.50 4.79
N ARG A 376 -1.61 -35.32 4.02
CA ARG A 376 -0.43 -36.21 4.07
C ARG A 376 0.42 -36.01 5.32
N ALA A 377 0.50 -34.79 5.85
CA ALA A 377 1.23 -34.52 7.09
C ALA A 377 0.49 -35.06 8.34
N VAL A 378 -0.84 -35.06 8.33
CA VAL A 378 -1.66 -35.62 9.42
C VAL A 378 -1.65 -37.16 9.40
N GLU A 379 -1.59 -37.80 8.23
CA GLU A 379 -1.44 -39.26 8.12
C GLU A 379 -0.06 -39.77 8.61
N ALA A 380 1.00 -38.97 8.46
CA ALA A 380 2.33 -39.32 9.00
C ALA A 380 2.38 -39.30 10.55
N LEU A 381 1.49 -38.53 11.20
CA LEU A 381 1.41 -38.43 12.66
C LEU A 381 0.53 -39.53 13.29
N SER A 382 -0.40 -40.12 12.55
CA SER A 382 -1.27 -41.21 13.05
C SER A 382 -0.67 -42.62 12.87
N GLY A 383 0.37 -42.78 12.03
CA GLY A 383 1.02 -44.06 11.75
C GLY A 383 1.86 -44.69 12.87
N HIS A 384 2.12 -43.98 13.98
CA HIS A 384 2.98 -44.48 15.06
C HIS A 384 2.26 -45.38 16.08
N SER A 385 0.96 -45.64 15.92
CA SER A 385 0.21 -46.50 16.84
C SER A 385 0.37 -48.02 16.57
N TRP A 386 0.95 -48.42 15.44
CA TRP A 386 0.98 -49.83 15.02
C TRP A 386 2.25 -50.56 15.48
N LEU A 387 3.37 -49.82 15.66
CA LEU A 387 4.63 -50.37 16.17
C LEU A 387 4.57 -50.73 17.66
N LEU A 388 3.79 -49.99 18.46
CA LEU A 388 3.55 -50.32 19.87
C LEU A 388 2.63 -51.53 20.07
N ALA A 389 1.66 -51.75 19.16
CA ALA A 389 0.76 -52.90 19.23
C ALA A 389 1.47 -54.22 18.88
N VAL A 390 2.43 -54.19 17.93
CA VAL A 390 3.21 -55.38 17.54
C VAL A 390 4.27 -55.74 18.60
N LEU A 391 4.89 -54.74 19.25
CA LEU A 391 5.84 -54.98 20.35
C LEU A 391 5.17 -55.52 21.63
N LEU A 392 3.92 -55.15 21.90
CA LEU A 392 3.12 -55.72 22.99
C LEU A 392 2.65 -57.16 22.69
N PHE A 393 2.38 -57.50 21.43
CA PHE A 393 1.96 -58.85 21.05
C PHE A 393 3.12 -59.87 21.04
N VAL A 394 4.35 -59.45 20.75
CA VAL A 394 5.51 -60.36 20.67
C VAL A 394 6.13 -60.63 22.05
N THR A 395 5.91 -59.76 23.05
CA THR A 395 6.49 -59.92 24.40
C THR A 395 5.58 -60.60 25.42
N ILE A 396 4.26 -60.65 25.20
CA ILE A 396 3.30 -61.21 26.17
C ILE A 396 2.87 -62.66 25.85
N VAL A 397 3.08 -63.16 24.63
CA VAL A 397 2.48 -64.44 24.19
C VAL A 397 3.23 -65.74 24.59
N PRO A 398 4.51 -65.79 25.05
CA PRO A 398 5.08 -67.09 25.43
C PRO A 398 4.78 -67.55 26.87
N CYS A 399 4.04 -66.79 27.69
CA CYS A 399 3.77 -67.17 29.09
C CYS A 399 2.41 -67.87 29.34
N VAL A 400 1.62 -68.17 28.29
CA VAL A 400 0.39 -68.98 28.44
C VAL A 400 0.40 -70.15 27.45
N LEU A 401 1.34 -71.08 27.68
CA LEU A 401 1.10 -72.52 27.52
C LEU A 401 -0.19 -72.91 28.32
N PRO A 402 -0.75 -74.13 28.17
CA PRO A 402 -1.10 -74.91 26.99
C PRO A 402 -2.43 -75.66 27.28
N GLY A 403 -3.56 -75.23 26.74
CA GLY A 403 -4.82 -75.88 27.13
C GLY A 403 -5.92 -75.70 26.12
N LEU A 404 -5.83 -76.42 25.00
CA LEU A 404 -6.97 -76.79 24.14
C LEU A 404 -6.44 -77.61 22.96
N LEU A 405 -6.04 -78.84 23.26
CA LEU A 405 -5.82 -79.90 22.28
C LEU A 405 -6.75 -81.04 22.69
N ARG A 406 -8.03 -80.96 22.31
CA ARG A 406 -8.97 -82.09 22.19
C ARG A 406 -10.29 -81.64 21.56
N CYS A 407 -10.87 -82.55 20.79
CA CYS A 407 -12.13 -82.51 20.05
C CYS A 407 -12.04 -81.88 18.64
N THR A 408 -11.47 -82.57 17.64
CA THR A 408 -12.06 -83.59 16.74
C THR A 408 -13.34 -83.17 16.00
N LEU A 409 -13.16 -82.92 14.70
CA LEU A 409 -13.96 -83.41 13.57
C LEU A 409 -14.98 -84.52 13.91
N ILE A 410 -16.22 -84.36 13.46
CA ILE A 410 -16.97 -85.26 12.54
C ILE A 410 -18.46 -84.84 12.51
N LEU A 411 -18.98 -84.73 11.27
CA LEU A 411 -20.37 -84.55 10.80
C LEU A 411 -21.00 -83.15 10.87
#